data_AF-A0A6J5XN68-F1
#
_entry.id   AF-A0A6J5XN68-F1
#
_cell.length_a   1.000
_cell.length_b   1.000
_cell.length_c   1.000
_cell.angle_alpha   90.00
_cell.angle_beta   90.00
_cell.angle_gamma   90.00
#
_symmetry.space_group_name_H-M   'P 1'
#
loop_
_entity.id
_entity.type
_entity.pdbx_description
1 polymer ?
#
loop_
_entity_poly.entity_id
_entity_poly.type
_entity_poly.pdbx_seq_one_letter_code
_entity_poly.pdbx_strand_id
1 'polypeptide(L)'
;MEKLPRDVALDIFSRLPITSLMQIKCVCRSWRALGKDPRLLIMYQAIANKRNPCLILHCDSPIQNNLHFVESSQIRHHEHYTNNARRINAQIRYVAPEFHVVGSCNGLLCISNALYFNPLLVFNPLTTNYIRLPNTTQYPKQQEVAFGFGFHPTTMEYKIVWISYLNNYYQGHQLPLQSRVQVLTLGSNAWRISVSPRCKLEQGSSEALVNGNLHWVTTRHKHRPGPCLRIVCFDLAEEKFREIERPGCGILNICNFHLVVLGGCLSAVVCHDDGKIDIWIMKEYGSKESWTKEYVIGESLFRSLSERRNARPSSRIWKRPTLSKGKIQVLCSLRNGEILLEYENGVLVSYNTESQEFQQLMIHGLPKWFCTIVHFETLYPADVILQMQL
;
A
#
# COMPACT_ATOMS: atom_id res chain seq x y z
N MET A 1 -17.13 -3.70 35.19
CA MET A 1 -16.04 -4.59 34.70
C MET A 1 -15.22 -5.22 35.83
N GLU A 2 -15.28 -4.72 37.08
CA GLU A 2 -14.61 -5.34 38.25
C GLU A 2 -15.08 -6.77 38.57
N LYS A 3 -16.21 -7.21 38.01
CA LYS A 3 -16.75 -8.58 38.15
C LYS A 3 -16.56 -9.47 36.91
N LEU A 4 -15.95 -8.94 35.85
CA LEU A 4 -15.75 -9.70 34.60
C LEU A 4 -14.40 -10.42 34.65
N PRO A 5 -14.35 -11.74 34.41
CA PRO A 5 -13.08 -12.45 34.31
C PRO A 5 -12.16 -11.79 33.28
N ARG A 6 -10.86 -11.75 33.61
CA ARG A 6 -9.86 -11.04 32.79
C ARG A 6 -9.86 -11.49 31.34
N ASP A 7 -9.98 -12.79 31.09
CA ASP A 7 -9.95 -13.35 29.73
C ASP A 7 -11.19 -12.98 28.92
N VAL A 8 -12.35 -12.87 29.56
CA VAL A 8 -13.58 -12.40 28.92
C VAL A 8 -13.47 -10.92 28.57
N ALA A 9 -12.88 -10.10 29.44
CA ALA A 9 -12.64 -8.69 29.14
C ALA A 9 -11.67 -8.52 27.95
N LEU A 10 -10.63 -9.34 27.85
CA LEU A 10 -9.70 -9.36 26.72
C LEU A 10 -10.40 -9.78 25.42
N ASP A 11 -11.25 -10.82 25.45
CA ASP A 11 -12.04 -11.24 24.29
C ASP A 11 -12.97 -10.11 23.82
N ILE A 12 -13.70 -9.47 24.73
CA ILE A 12 -14.58 -8.33 24.39
C ILE A 12 -13.76 -7.21 23.74
N PHE A 13 -12.66 -6.80 24.36
CA PHE A 13 -11.83 -5.72 23.84
C PHE A 13 -11.21 -6.05 22.49
N SER A 14 -10.74 -7.29 22.29
CA SER A 14 -10.16 -7.72 21.02
C SER A 14 -11.13 -7.61 19.82
N ARG A 15 -12.44 -7.58 20.09
CA ARG A 15 -13.51 -7.44 19.09
C ARG A 15 -13.94 -6.00 18.81
N LEU A 16 -13.44 -5.01 19.56
CA LEU A 16 -13.75 -3.60 19.33
C LEU A 16 -12.97 -3.03 18.12
N PRO A 17 -13.48 -1.98 17.46
CA PRO A 17 -12.71 -1.21 16.48
C PRO A 17 -11.44 -0.63 17.11
N ILE A 18 -10.37 -0.45 16.32
CA ILE A 18 -9.08 -0.05 16.90
C ILE A 18 -9.14 1.32 17.57
N THR A 19 -9.96 2.22 17.02
CA THR A 19 -10.15 3.56 17.56
C THR A 19 -10.74 3.51 18.97
N SER A 20 -11.69 2.61 19.21
CA SER A 20 -12.27 2.36 20.54
C SER A 20 -11.25 1.73 21.48
N LEU A 21 -10.44 0.78 20.99
CA LEU A 21 -9.34 0.17 21.76
C LEU A 21 -8.28 1.17 22.19
N MET A 22 -8.01 2.19 21.39
CA MET A 22 -7.09 3.26 21.79
C MET A 22 -7.64 4.10 22.94
N GLN A 23 -8.97 4.22 23.04
CA GLN A 23 -9.65 5.01 24.09
C GLN A 23 -9.80 4.26 25.42
N ILE A 24 -9.80 2.92 25.44
CA ILE A 24 -9.98 2.15 26.70
C ILE A 24 -8.90 2.49 27.74
N LYS A 25 -7.70 2.87 27.28
CA LYS A 25 -6.57 3.26 28.14
C LYS A 25 -6.85 4.54 28.93
N CYS A 26 -7.84 5.33 28.52
CA CYS A 26 -8.24 6.59 29.13
C CYS A 26 -9.44 6.44 30.09
N VAL A 27 -10.12 5.29 30.11
CA VAL A 27 -11.36 5.11 30.87
C VAL A 27 -11.10 4.91 32.37
N CYS A 28 -10.30 3.91 32.73
CA CYS A 28 -9.92 3.65 34.12
C CYS A 28 -8.60 2.86 34.22
N ARG A 29 -8.05 2.73 35.43
CA ARG A 29 -6.78 2.01 35.67
C ARG A 29 -6.83 0.54 35.24
N SER A 30 -7.93 -0.15 35.53
CA SER A 30 -8.10 -1.56 35.18
C SER A 30 -8.13 -1.77 33.66
N TRP A 31 -8.82 -0.90 32.91
CA TRP A 31 -8.86 -0.97 31.44
C TRP A 31 -7.52 -0.59 30.83
N ARG A 32 -6.82 0.39 31.41
CA ARG A 32 -5.44 0.73 31.03
C ARG A 32 -4.48 -0.44 31.23
N ALA A 33 -4.64 -1.22 32.29
CA ALA A 33 -3.85 -2.44 32.51
C ALA A 33 -4.17 -3.52 31.46
N LEU A 34 -5.44 -3.74 31.13
CA LEU A 34 -5.86 -4.65 30.05
C LEU A 34 -5.33 -4.21 28.69
N GLY A 35 -5.32 -2.90 28.41
CA GLY A 35 -4.76 -2.34 27.18
C GLY A 35 -3.23 -2.46 27.04
N LYS A 36 -2.53 -2.89 28.09
CA LYS A 36 -1.10 -3.21 28.09
C LYS A 36 -0.85 -4.73 28.10
N ASP A 37 -1.89 -5.54 28.20
CA ASP A 37 -1.77 -7.00 28.23
C ASP A 37 -1.37 -7.50 26.82
N PRO A 38 -0.25 -8.21 26.66
CA PRO A 38 0.19 -8.71 25.36
C PRO A 38 -0.80 -9.69 24.73
N ARG A 39 -1.64 -10.35 25.54
CA ARG A 39 -2.69 -11.24 25.01
C ARG A 39 -3.75 -10.48 24.23
N LEU A 40 -4.05 -9.23 24.62
CA LEU A 40 -4.98 -8.39 23.87
C LEU A 40 -4.49 -8.17 22.43
N LEU A 41 -3.18 -7.94 22.27
CA LEU A 41 -2.55 -7.74 20.97
C LEU A 41 -2.67 -8.99 20.10
N ILE A 42 -2.34 -10.17 20.64
CA ILE A 42 -2.43 -11.44 19.91
C ILE A 42 -3.88 -11.72 19.48
N MET A 43 -4.83 -11.57 20.41
CA MET A 43 -6.26 -11.79 20.13
C MET A 43 -6.80 -10.78 19.11
N TYR A 44 -6.44 -9.51 19.28
CA TYR A 44 -6.84 -8.46 18.34
C TYR A 44 -6.31 -8.76 16.95
N GLN A 45 -5.04 -9.14 16.82
CA GLN A 45 -4.42 -9.35 15.52
C GLN A 45 -5.01 -10.56 14.79
N ALA A 46 -5.35 -11.63 15.52
CA ALA A 46 -6.09 -12.77 14.99
C ALA A 46 -7.49 -12.37 14.46
N ILE A 47 -8.14 -11.37 15.07
CA ILE A 47 -9.44 -10.84 14.63
C ILE A 47 -9.26 -9.81 13.51
N ALA A 48 -8.25 -8.95 13.57
CA ALA A 48 -7.97 -7.90 12.59
C ALA A 48 -7.68 -8.49 11.20
N ASN A 49 -6.98 -9.63 11.14
CA ASN A 49 -6.78 -10.37 9.90
C ASN A 49 -8.10 -10.89 9.27
N LYS A 50 -9.20 -10.91 10.03
CA LYS A 50 -10.54 -11.28 9.57
C LYS A 50 -11.46 -10.08 9.35
N ARG A 51 -10.95 -8.85 9.42
CA ARG A 51 -11.71 -7.62 9.15
C ARG A 51 -11.39 -7.11 7.75
N ASN A 52 -12.24 -6.21 7.24
CA ASN A 52 -11.89 -5.43 6.06
C ASN A 52 -10.64 -4.59 6.37
N PRO A 53 -9.80 -4.28 5.37
CA PRO A 53 -8.74 -3.31 5.58
C PRO A 53 -9.32 -1.92 5.89
N CYS A 54 -8.50 -1.07 6.51
CA CYS A 54 -8.73 0.37 6.55
C CYS A 54 -8.15 1.02 5.30
N LEU A 55 -8.53 2.27 5.05
CA LEU A 55 -8.02 3.03 3.92
C LEU A 55 -7.29 4.28 4.42
N ILE A 56 -6.15 4.56 3.79
CA ILE A 56 -5.44 5.84 3.91
C ILE A 56 -5.62 6.57 2.59
N LEU A 57 -6.23 7.74 2.64
CA LEU A 57 -6.50 8.56 1.47
C LEU A 57 -5.52 9.71 1.44
N HIS A 58 -4.70 9.77 0.39
CA HIS A 58 -3.70 10.81 0.20
C HIS A 58 -4.17 11.83 -0.84
N CYS A 59 -4.24 13.09 -0.44
CA CYS A 59 -5.01 14.12 -1.15
C CYS A 59 -4.22 15.42 -1.24
N ASP A 60 -4.19 16.05 -2.42
CA ASP A 60 -3.48 17.32 -2.68
C ASP A 60 -4.42 18.53 -2.80
N SER A 61 -5.73 18.33 -2.69
CA SER A 61 -6.75 19.36 -2.88
C SER A 61 -7.88 19.21 -1.86
N PRO A 62 -8.42 20.29 -1.27
CA PRO A 62 -8.05 21.70 -1.47
C PRO A 62 -6.75 22.11 -0.76
N ILE A 63 -6.26 21.30 0.18
CA ILE A 63 -5.04 21.53 0.93
C ILE A 63 -4.03 20.43 0.55
N GLN A 64 -2.80 20.83 0.22
CA GLN A 64 -1.74 19.94 -0.26
C GLN A 64 -1.34 18.88 0.79
N ASN A 65 -1.00 17.66 0.34
CA ASN A 65 -0.50 16.55 1.16
C ASN A 65 -1.32 16.29 2.44
N ASN A 66 -2.62 16.05 2.33
CA ASN A 66 -3.47 15.55 3.43
C ASN A 66 -3.55 14.03 3.44
N LEU A 67 -3.45 13.44 4.63
CA LEU A 67 -3.82 12.04 4.84
C LEU A 67 -5.09 11.95 5.66
N HIS A 68 -6.03 11.16 5.17
CA HIS A 68 -7.24 10.79 5.88
C HIS A 68 -7.24 9.28 6.15
N PHE A 69 -7.71 8.89 7.33
CA PHE A 69 -7.90 7.52 7.77
C PHE A 69 -9.38 7.17 7.73
N VAL A 70 -9.73 6.10 7.04
CA VAL A 70 -11.08 5.52 7.01
C VAL A 70 -11.01 4.15 7.69
N GLU A 71 -11.82 3.99 8.74
CA GLU A 71 -11.85 2.75 9.53
C GLU A 71 -12.59 1.64 8.76
N SER A 72 -12.13 0.40 8.91
CA SER A 72 -12.73 -0.82 8.35
C SER A 72 -14.24 -0.94 8.62
N SER A 73 -14.67 -0.55 9.82
CA SER A 73 -16.08 -0.59 10.26
C SER A 73 -17.01 0.23 9.38
N GLN A 74 -16.46 1.28 8.74
CA GLN A 74 -17.15 2.21 7.87
C GLN A 74 -17.21 1.71 6.42
N ILE A 75 -16.47 0.69 6.01
CA ILE A 75 -16.59 0.17 4.65
C ILE A 75 -17.84 -0.73 4.58
N ARG A 76 -19.03 -0.11 4.51
CA ARG A 76 -20.35 -0.77 4.44
C ARG A 76 -21.27 -0.07 3.44
N HIS A 77 -22.16 -0.87 2.88
CA HIS A 77 -23.12 -0.53 1.81
C HIS A 77 -24.36 0.27 2.25
N HIS A 78 -24.43 0.72 3.51
CA HIS A 78 -25.66 1.29 4.04
C HIS A 78 -25.75 2.81 3.84
N GLU A 79 -26.78 3.24 3.13
CA GLU A 79 -27.13 4.65 2.83
C GLU A 79 -27.26 5.56 4.07
N HIS A 80 -27.44 4.98 5.26
CA HIS A 80 -27.60 5.72 6.52
C HIS A 80 -26.32 5.83 7.37
N TYR A 81 -25.23 5.17 7.01
CA TYR A 81 -23.95 5.30 7.73
C TYR A 81 -23.01 6.23 6.97
N THR A 82 -22.73 7.39 7.57
CA THR A 82 -21.72 8.30 7.05
C THR A 82 -20.33 7.78 7.38
N ASN A 83 -19.59 7.35 6.37
CA ASN A 83 -18.18 7.00 6.55
C ASN A 83 -17.40 8.29 6.78
N ASN A 84 -16.82 8.44 7.97
CA ASN A 84 -16.16 9.67 8.38
C ASN A 84 -14.65 9.48 8.34
N ALA A 85 -14.02 10.14 7.37
CA ALA A 85 -12.58 10.10 7.20
C ALA A 85 -11.88 11.06 8.19
N ARG A 86 -11.01 10.55 9.07
CA ARG A 86 -10.26 11.34 10.06
C ARG A 86 -8.93 11.81 9.50
N ARG A 87 -8.61 13.11 9.58
CA ARG A 87 -7.27 13.61 9.20
C ARG A 87 -6.20 13.16 10.21
N ILE A 88 -5.07 12.62 9.73
CA ILE A 88 -4.03 11.99 10.59
C ILE A 88 -2.62 12.58 10.46
N ASN A 89 -2.37 13.47 9.51
CA ASN A 89 -1.01 13.92 9.17
C ASN A 89 -0.54 15.18 9.92
N ALA A 90 -1.22 15.63 10.98
CA ALA A 90 -0.84 16.84 11.70
C ALA A 90 0.62 16.79 12.22
N GLN A 91 1.02 15.66 12.80
CA GLN A 91 2.39 15.44 13.28
C GLN A 91 3.40 15.28 12.15
N ILE A 92 2.99 14.65 11.04
CA ILE A 92 3.85 14.46 9.86
C ILE A 92 4.21 15.82 9.27
N ARG A 93 3.26 16.76 9.17
CA ARG A 93 3.48 18.09 8.59
C ARG A 93 4.52 18.92 9.32
N TYR A 94 4.68 18.72 10.62
CA TYR A 94 5.71 19.40 11.40
C TYR A 94 7.12 18.95 10.98
N VAL A 95 7.27 17.70 10.57
CA VAL A 95 8.55 17.10 10.18
C VAL A 95 8.78 17.18 8.66
N ALA A 96 7.72 17.01 7.88
CA ALA A 96 7.74 16.95 6.43
C ALA A 96 6.49 17.68 5.89
N PRO A 97 6.59 18.97 5.53
CA PRO A 97 5.45 19.71 4.99
C PRO A 97 5.00 19.16 3.62
N GLU A 98 5.94 18.63 2.85
CA GLU A 98 5.68 17.92 1.60
C GLU A 98 6.22 16.49 1.64
N PHE A 99 5.33 15.51 1.47
CA PHE A 99 5.69 14.11 1.60
C PHE A 99 4.95 13.19 0.64
N HIS A 100 5.50 11.99 0.48
CA HIS A 100 4.85 10.87 -0.19
C HIS A 100 4.77 9.68 0.76
N VAL A 101 3.68 8.92 0.65
CA VAL A 101 3.58 7.64 1.33
C VAL A 101 4.31 6.60 0.47
N VAL A 102 5.35 5.99 1.03
CA VAL A 102 6.16 4.92 0.44
C VAL A 102 5.35 3.63 0.39
N GLY A 103 4.63 3.33 1.47
CA GLY A 103 3.82 2.13 1.59
C GLY A 103 3.22 2.03 2.98
N SER A 104 2.30 1.09 3.12
CA SER A 104 1.63 0.73 4.36
C SER A 104 1.91 -0.74 4.65
N CYS A 105 2.40 -1.06 5.84
CA CYS A 105 2.69 -2.43 6.24
C CYS A 105 2.42 -2.62 7.73
N ASN A 106 1.58 -3.62 8.06
CA ASN A 106 1.27 -4.01 9.43
C ASN A 106 1.02 -2.81 10.35
N GLY A 107 0.11 -1.92 9.96
CA GLY A 107 -0.31 -0.75 10.74
C GLY A 107 0.67 0.42 10.81
N LEU A 108 1.79 0.35 10.08
CA LEU A 108 2.74 1.45 9.94
C LEU A 108 2.71 2.04 8.53
N LEU A 109 2.99 3.33 8.42
CA LEU A 109 3.18 4.06 7.17
C LEU A 109 4.63 4.51 7.06
N CYS A 110 5.29 4.18 5.96
CA CYS A 110 6.59 4.76 5.63
C CYS A 110 6.37 6.04 4.79
N ILE A 111 7.00 7.13 5.20
CA ILE A 111 6.85 8.46 4.61
C ILE A 111 8.19 8.94 4.07
N SER A 112 8.20 9.44 2.84
CA SER A 112 9.37 10.03 2.19
C SER A 112 9.15 11.51 1.86
N ASN A 113 10.25 12.24 1.68
CA ASN A 113 10.22 13.62 1.21
C ASN A 113 9.67 13.68 -0.23
N ALA A 114 8.77 14.61 -0.52
CA ALA A 114 8.16 14.70 -1.86
C ALA A 114 9.12 15.17 -2.97
N LEU A 115 10.16 15.93 -2.63
CA LEU A 115 11.11 16.47 -3.60
C LEU A 115 12.23 15.49 -3.93
N TYR A 116 12.72 14.78 -2.91
CA TYR A 116 13.90 13.93 -3.02
C TYR A 116 13.60 12.44 -2.95
N PHE A 117 12.36 12.06 -2.64
CA PHE A 117 11.95 10.66 -2.42
C PHE A 117 12.79 9.92 -1.36
N ASN A 118 13.50 10.66 -0.49
CA ASN A 118 14.27 10.11 0.61
C ASN A 118 13.31 9.71 1.73
N PRO A 119 13.33 8.46 2.22
CA PRO A 119 12.54 8.05 3.38
C PRO A 119 12.92 8.89 4.60
N LEU A 120 11.92 9.46 5.28
CA LEU A 120 12.11 10.39 6.39
C LEU A 120 11.70 9.78 7.73
N LEU A 121 10.53 9.15 7.75
CA LEU A 121 9.94 8.64 8.97
C LEU A 121 9.03 7.45 8.73
N VAL A 122 8.86 6.64 9.76
CA VAL A 122 7.80 5.64 9.86
C VAL A 122 6.80 6.12 10.89
N PHE A 123 5.52 6.13 10.54
CA PHE A 123 4.44 6.72 11.32
C PHE A 123 3.34 5.69 11.57
N ASN A 124 2.84 5.64 12.81
CA ASN A 124 1.64 4.88 13.15
C ASN A 124 0.42 5.83 13.14
N PRO A 125 -0.54 5.64 12.21
CA PRO A 125 -1.69 6.54 12.05
C PRO A 125 -2.71 6.50 13.19
N LEU A 126 -2.61 5.51 14.08
CA LEU A 126 -3.53 5.29 15.18
C LEU A 126 -3.00 5.88 16.48
N THR A 127 -1.73 5.66 16.78
CA THR A 127 -1.06 6.20 17.98
C THR A 127 -0.51 7.60 17.75
N THR A 128 -0.34 8.01 16.49
CA THR A 128 0.34 9.25 16.06
C THR A 128 1.83 9.31 16.38
N ASN A 129 2.41 8.21 16.87
CA ASN A 129 3.85 8.08 17.10
C ASN A 129 4.59 7.94 15.77
N TYR A 130 5.82 8.42 15.74
CA TYR A 130 6.70 8.27 14.59
C TYR A 130 8.14 7.99 15.00
N ILE A 131 8.86 7.36 14.08
CA ILE A 131 10.29 7.07 14.17
C ILE A 131 10.97 7.82 13.03
N ARG A 132 11.96 8.66 13.35
CA ARG A 132 12.79 9.31 12.32
C ARG A 132 13.81 8.32 11.79
N LEU A 133 13.98 8.30 10.47
CA LEU A 133 14.94 7.44 9.81
C LEU A 133 16.29 8.16 9.70
N PRO A 134 17.42 7.43 9.73
CA PRO A 134 18.72 8.00 9.43
C PRO A 134 18.72 8.59 8.02
N ASN A 135 19.47 9.67 7.81
CA ASN A 135 19.58 10.27 6.49
C ASN A 135 20.24 9.30 5.51
N THR A 136 19.68 9.21 4.30
CA THR A 136 20.39 8.61 3.18
C THR A 136 21.55 9.53 2.78
N THR A 137 22.62 8.97 2.24
CA THR A 137 23.67 9.76 1.56
C THR A 137 23.01 10.64 0.51
N GLN A 138 23.21 11.95 0.56
CA GLN A 138 22.53 12.90 -0.33
C GLN A 138 22.85 12.61 -1.80
N TYR A 139 21.81 12.48 -2.62
CA TYR A 139 21.92 12.27 -4.05
C TYR A 139 21.27 13.43 -4.82
N PRO A 140 21.75 13.72 -6.04
CA PRO A 140 21.30 14.88 -6.81
C PRO A 140 19.80 14.84 -7.13
N LYS A 141 19.22 16.03 -7.28
CA LYS A 141 17.78 16.33 -7.34
C LYS A 141 17.00 15.72 -8.54
N GLN A 142 17.62 14.87 -9.37
CA GLN A 142 17.08 14.42 -10.67
C GLN A 142 17.16 12.90 -10.88
N GLN A 143 16.99 12.12 -9.81
CA GLN A 143 16.99 10.66 -9.91
C GLN A 143 15.56 10.11 -9.94
N GLU A 144 15.32 9.15 -10.85
CA GLU A 144 14.15 8.29 -10.74
C GLU A 144 14.38 7.32 -9.60
N VAL A 145 13.37 7.11 -8.75
CA VAL A 145 13.49 6.31 -7.54
C VAL A 145 12.37 5.27 -7.49
N ALA A 146 12.71 4.01 -7.20
CA ALA A 146 11.78 2.99 -6.74
C ALA A 146 12.01 2.74 -5.25
N PHE A 147 10.96 2.49 -4.49
CA PHE A 147 11.06 2.23 -3.05
C PHE A 147 10.03 1.22 -2.59
N GLY A 148 10.28 0.56 -1.48
CA GLY A 148 9.36 -0.38 -0.87
C GLY A 148 9.48 -0.38 0.64
N PHE A 149 8.37 -0.66 1.31
CA PHE A 149 8.32 -0.79 2.76
C PHE A 149 7.55 -2.06 3.10
N GLY A 150 8.17 -2.96 3.86
CA GLY A 150 7.56 -4.23 4.17
C GLY A 150 8.10 -4.85 5.45
N PHE A 151 7.40 -5.87 5.90
CA PHE A 151 7.71 -6.67 7.08
C PHE A 151 8.01 -8.11 6.63
N HIS A 152 9.09 -8.68 7.14
CA HIS A 152 9.39 -10.09 6.91
C HIS A 152 8.91 -10.93 8.10
N PRO A 153 7.97 -11.87 7.90
CA PRO A 153 7.33 -12.59 9.00
C PRO A 153 8.26 -13.50 9.80
N THR A 154 9.30 -14.07 9.17
CA THR A 154 10.24 -14.98 9.87
C THR A 154 11.28 -14.25 10.68
N THR A 155 11.90 -13.19 10.13
CA THR A 155 12.91 -12.40 10.85
C THR A 155 12.26 -11.39 11.80
N MET A 156 10.94 -11.15 11.67
CA MET A 156 10.19 -10.17 12.46
C MET A 156 10.72 -8.74 12.29
N GLU A 157 11.24 -8.42 11.10
CA GLU A 157 11.85 -7.13 10.81
C GLU A 157 11.05 -6.32 9.80
N TYR A 158 10.92 -5.03 10.08
CA TYR A 158 10.53 -4.05 9.07
C TYR A 158 11.76 -3.59 8.30
N LYS A 159 11.65 -3.56 6.97
CA LYS A 159 12.70 -3.07 6.08
C LYS A 159 12.16 -2.07 5.09
N ILE A 160 12.98 -1.07 4.78
CA ILE A 160 12.74 -0.07 3.76
C ILE A 160 13.79 -0.25 2.69
N VAL A 161 13.36 -0.47 1.44
CA VAL A 161 14.22 -0.59 0.27
C VAL A 161 14.10 0.71 -0.52
N TRP A 162 15.23 1.29 -0.88
CA TRP A 162 15.33 2.52 -1.66
C TRP A 162 16.28 2.29 -2.83
N ILE A 163 15.79 2.52 -4.04
CA ILE A 163 16.48 2.22 -5.29
C ILE A 163 16.53 3.50 -6.10
N SER A 164 17.71 4.06 -6.30
CA SER A 164 17.89 5.21 -7.18
C SER A 164 18.53 4.84 -8.49
N TYR A 165 18.03 5.45 -9.57
CA TYR A 165 18.56 5.29 -10.91
C TYR A 165 19.30 6.57 -11.32
N LEU A 166 20.55 6.42 -11.73
CA LEU A 166 21.33 7.50 -12.31
C LEU A 166 20.93 7.68 -13.77
N ASN A 167 20.30 8.81 -14.09
CA ASN A 167 20.02 9.19 -15.48
C ASN A 167 21.31 9.69 -16.13
N ASN A 168 22.07 8.77 -16.71
CA ASN A 168 23.30 9.13 -17.42
C ASN A 168 23.03 9.13 -18.93
N TYR A 169 22.80 10.34 -19.46
CA TYR A 169 22.86 10.60 -20.89
C TYR A 169 24.21 11.25 -21.18
N TYR A 170 25.04 10.61 -22.01
CA TYR A 170 26.29 11.19 -22.47
C TYR A 170 26.21 11.37 -23.98
N GLN A 171 26.34 12.62 -24.46
CA GLN A 171 26.30 12.94 -25.89
C GLN A 171 25.11 12.33 -26.66
N GLY A 172 23.92 12.28 -26.05
CA GLY A 172 22.71 11.72 -26.68
C GLY A 172 22.57 10.20 -26.59
N HIS A 173 23.54 9.47 -26.03
CA HIS A 173 23.46 8.02 -25.83
C HIS A 173 23.06 7.68 -24.38
N GLN A 174 22.16 6.70 -24.23
CA GLN A 174 21.84 6.10 -22.92
C GLN A 174 22.98 5.17 -22.49
N LEU A 175 23.60 5.46 -21.35
CA LEU A 175 24.58 4.57 -20.72
C LEU A 175 23.90 3.36 -20.06
N PRO A 176 24.66 2.30 -19.70
CA PRO A 176 24.13 1.16 -18.97
C PRO A 176 23.36 1.60 -17.72
N LEU A 177 22.28 0.88 -17.41
CA LEU A 177 21.47 1.14 -16.23
C LEU A 177 22.35 1.07 -14.97
N GLN A 178 22.57 2.21 -14.34
CA GLN A 178 23.25 2.28 -13.06
C GLN A 178 22.23 2.57 -11.97
N SER A 179 21.96 1.57 -11.13
CA SER A 179 21.11 1.70 -9.97
C SER A 179 21.90 1.52 -8.68
N ARG A 180 21.50 2.22 -7.63
CA ARG A 180 22.00 2.03 -6.27
C ARG A 180 20.85 1.61 -5.38
N VAL A 181 21.05 0.52 -4.65
CA VAL A 181 20.07 0.00 -3.71
C VAL A 181 20.59 0.19 -2.30
N GLN A 182 19.76 0.84 -1.48
CA GLN A 182 19.98 0.98 -0.06
C GLN A 182 18.81 0.33 0.67
N VAL A 183 19.12 -0.37 1.76
CA VAL A 183 18.12 -0.98 2.62
C VAL A 183 18.35 -0.52 4.05
N LEU A 184 17.26 -0.26 4.75
CA LEU A 184 17.27 0.07 6.17
C LEU A 184 16.35 -0.90 6.90
N THR A 185 16.90 -1.61 7.88
CA THR A 185 16.09 -2.31 8.88
C THR A 185 15.63 -1.28 9.90
N LEU A 186 14.34 -1.21 10.18
CA LEU A 186 13.79 -0.30 11.20
C LEU A 186 14.45 -0.62 12.56
N GLY A 187 14.87 0.41 13.28
CA GLY A 187 15.65 0.24 14.53
C GLY A 187 17.17 0.24 14.34
N SER A 188 17.66 0.03 13.11
CA SER A 188 19.08 0.21 12.80
C SER A 188 19.46 1.68 12.60
N ASN A 189 20.73 2.02 12.85
CA ASN A 189 21.23 3.39 12.78
C ASN A 189 21.72 3.82 11.38
N ALA A 190 21.81 2.90 10.42
CA ALA A 190 22.42 3.19 9.12
C ALA A 190 21.76 2.43 7.96
N TRP A 191 21.81 3.05 6.78
CA TRP A 191 21.47 2.43 5.52
C TRP A 191 22.63 1.54 5.05
N ARG A 192 22.31 0.32 4.62
CA ARG A 192 23.28 -0.61 4.03
C ARG A 192 23.08 -0.72 2.52
N ILE A 193 24.16 -0.88 1.80
CA ILE A 193 24.12 -1.08 0.35
C ILE A 193 23.69 -2.52 0.08
N SER A 194 22.82 -2.72 -0.91
CA SER A 194 22.43 -4.05 -1.39
C SER A 194 22.68 -4.19 -2.90
N VAL A 195 22.53 -5.41 -3.40
CA VAL A 195 22.72 -5.78 -4.80
C VAL A 195 21.67 -5.07 -5.65
N SER A 196 22.10 -4.54 -6.79
CA SER A 196 21.22 -3.82 -7.73
C SER A 196 20.41 -4.78 -8.62
N PRO A 197 19.15 -4.44 -8.96
CA PRO A 197 18.38 -5.20 -9.94
C PRO A 197 19.02 -5.08 -11.33
N ARG A 198 18.92 -6.15 -12.13
CA ARG A 198 19.44 -6.18 -13.52
C ARG A 198 18.59 -5.37 -14.51
N CYS A 199 17.43 -4.89 -14.08
CA CYS A 199 16.50 -4.14 -14.90
C CYS A 199 15.95 -2.94 -14.12
N LYS A 200 15.48 -1.94 -14.88
CA LYS A 200 14.87 -0.73 -14.32
C LYS A 200 13.45 -1.06 -13.85
N LEU A 201 13.20 -0.88 -12.57
CA LEU A 201 11.87 -1.01 -11.99
C LEU A 201 11.06 0.27 -12.24
N GLU A 202 9.75 0.14 -12.31
CA GLU A 202 8.85 1.29 -12.37
C GLU A 202 9.06 2.20 -11.16
N GLN A 203 9.02 3.52 -11.42
CA GLN A 203 9.34 4.52 -10.43
C GLN A 203 8.22 4.60 -9.37
N GLY A 204 8.61 4.67 -8.09
CA GLY A 204 7.75 4.80 -6.92
C GLY A 204 7.66 3.54 -6.06
N SER A 205 6.55 3.40 -5.33
CA SER A 205 6.26 2.31 -4.40
C SER A 205 6.24 0.93 -5.04
N SER A 206 6.68 -0.07 -4.28
CA SER A 206 6.33 -1.48 -4.49
C SER A 206 4.80 -1.63 -4.50
N GLU A 207 4.31 -2.47 -5.40
CA GLU A 207 2.89 -2.66 -5.64
C GLU A 207 2.28 -3.75 -4.74
N ALA A 208 3.08 -4.73 -4.34
CA ALA A 208 2.62 -5.84 -3.51
C ALA A 208 3.70 -6.37 -2.55
N LEU A 209 3.27 -6.79 -1.36
CA LEU A 209 4.09 -7.51 -0.38
C LEU A 209 3.46 -8.89 -0.13
N VAL A 210 4.13 -9.96 -0.53
CA VAL A 210 3.65 -11.34 -0.38
C VAL A 210 4.78 -12.19 0.16
N ASN A 211 4.53 -12.96 1.23
CA ASN A 211 5.51 -13.87 1.84
C ASN A 211 6.87 -13.20 2.14
N GLY A 212 6.86 -11.96 2.64
CA GLY A 212 8.10 -11.21 2.93
C GLY A 212 8.86 -10.70 1.69
N ASN A 213 8.27 -10.78 0.50
CA ASN A 213 8.85 -10.28 -0.75
C ASN A 213 8.11 -9.04 -1.24
N LEU A 214 8.84 -7.96 -1.49
CA LEU A 214 8.32 -6.74 -2.13
C LEU A 214 8.34 -6.92 -3.65
N HIS A 215 7.28 -6.54 -4.35
CA HIS A 215 7.12 -6.74 -5.79
C HIS A 215 6.99 -5.42 -6.54
N TRP A 216 7.63 -5.36 -7.72
CA TRP A 216 7.52 -4.28 -8.68
C TRP A 216 7.36 -4.86 -10.08
N VAL A 217 6.86 -4.02 -10.99
CA VAL A 217 6.96 -4.23 -12.42
C VAL A 217 8.14 -3.44 -13.01
N THR A 218 8.68 -3.89 -14.13
CA THR A 218 9.76 -3.17 -14.83
C THR A 218 9.25 -1.95 -15.61
N THR A 219 10.07 -0.92 -15.80
CA THR A 219 9.70 0.22 -16.66
C THR A 219 9.67 -0.16 -18.14
N ARG A 220 8.68 0.30 -18.91
CA ARG A 220 8.69 0.18 -20.38
C ARG A 220 9.76 1.05 -21.04
N HIS A 221 10.48 0.50 -22.02
CA HIS A 221 11.30 1.32 -22.91
C HIS A 221 10.40 2.14 -23.84
N LYS A 222 10.44 3.48 -23.71
CA LYS A 222 9.59 4.41 -24.46
C LYS A 222 9.75 4.37 -25.98
N HIS A 223 10.85 3.79 -26.49
CA HIS A 223 11.25 3.90 -27.90
C HIS A 223 11.38 2.56 -28.63
N ARG A 224 10.99 1.44 -28.01
CA ARG A 224 10.96 0.15 -28.69
C ARG A 224 9.68 -0.60 -28.30
N PRO A 225 8.94 -1.21 -29.25
CA PRO A 225 8.01 -2.27 -28.90
C PRO A 225 8.84 -3.36 -28.21
N GLY A 226 8.68 -3.45 -26.88
CA GLY A 226 9.42 -4.35 -26.02
C GLY A 226 8.49 -5.40 -25.42
N PRO A 227 9.06 -6.47 -24.85
CA PRO A 227 8.28 -7.53 -24.20
C PRO A 227 7.39 -6.96 -23.08
N CYS A 228 6.36 -7.73 -22.68
CA CYS A 228 5.57 -7.51 -21.47
C CYS A 228 6.41 -7.07 -20.27
N LEU A 229 5.77 -6.30 -19.37
CA LEU A 229 6.32 -6.00 -18.06
C LEU A 229 6.77 -7.29 -17.36
N ARG A 230 7.97 -7.30 -16.78
CA ARG A 230 8.45 -8.37 -15.92
C ARG A 230 8.11 -8.07 -14.47
N ILE A 231 7.86 -9.12 -13.68
CA ILE A 231 7.66 -9.01 -12.24
C ILE A 231 9.02 -9.25 -11.59
N VAL A 232 9.46 -8.30 -10.78
CA VAL A 232 10.68 -8.43 -9.99
C VAL A 232 10.31 -8.32 -8.53
N CYS A 233 10.77 -9.28 -7.73
CA CYS A 233 10.63 -9.22 -6.29
C CYS A 233 11.97 -8.99 -5.59
N PHE A 234 11.91 -8.43 -4.39
CA PHE A 234 13.03 -8.33 -3.47
C PHE A 234 12.67 -9.07 -2.18
N ASP A 235 13.45 -10.11 -1.89
CA ASP A 235 13.32 -10.90 -0.68
C ASP A 235 13.85 -10.08 0.51
N LEU A 236 13.01 -9.81 1.50
CA LEU A 236 13.42 -8.99 2.64
C LEU A 236 14.37 -9.73 3.59
N ALA A 237 14.39 -11.07 3.62
CA ALA A 237 15.32 -11.82 4.46
C ALA A 237 16.67 -11.97 3.78
N GLU A 238 16.66 -12.45 2.54
CA GLU A 238 17.89 -12.70 1.76
C GLU A 238 18.46 -11.45 1.09
N GLU A 239 17.64 -10.41 0.99
CA GLU A 239 18.01 -9.09 0.46
C GLU A 239 18.50 -9.14 -0.99
N LYS A 240 17.89 -10.04 -1.77
CA LYS A 240 18.22 -10.33 -3.16
C LYS A 240 17.01 -10.08 -4.04
N PHE A 241 17.28 -9.57 -5.24
CA PHE A 241 16.29 -9.47 -6.30
C PHE A 241 16.11 -10.82 -7.00
N ARG A 242 14.87 -11.17 -7.33
CA ARG A 242 14.53 -12.32 -8.16
C ARG A 242 13.47 -11.91 -9.18
N GLU A 243 13.51 -12.52 -10.35
CA GLU A 243 12.43 -12.38 -11.32
C GLU A 243 11.38 -13.44 -11.02
N ILE A 244 10.11 -13.05 -11.05
CA ILE A 244 8.98 -13.95 -10.93
C ILE A 244 8.33 -14.06 -12.30
N GLU A 245 7.96 -15.29 -12.66
CA GLU A 245 7.25 -15.55 -13.89
C GLU A 245 5.85 -14.90 -13.85
N ARG A 246 5.55 -14.13 -14.89
CA ARG A 246 4.29 -13.39 -15.06
C ARG A 246 3.18 -14.30 -15.63
N PRO A 247 1.90 -13.90 -15.53
CA PRO A 247 0.82 -14.61 -16.21
C PRO A 247 0.99 -14.60 -17.74
N GLY A 248 0.38 -15.61 -18.39
CA GLY A 248 0.32 -15.72 -19.85
C GLY A 248 -0.50 -14.59 -20.46
N CYS A 249 0.02 -13.96 -21.51
CA CYS A 249 -0.48 -12.69 -22.03
C CYS A 249 -0.87 -12.78 -23.51
N GLY A 250 -1.79 -13.69 -23.83
CA GLY A 250 -2.30 -13.89 -25.19
C GLY A 250 -1.21 -14.09 -26.26
N ILE A 251 -1.59 -13.97 -27.52
CA ILE A 251 -0.73 -14.26 -28.68
C ILE A 251 0.33 -13.16 -28.89
N LEU A 252 -0.06 -11.90 -28.67
CA LEU A 252 0.82 -10.75 -28.90
C LEU A 252 1.81 -10.51 -27.75
N ASN A 253 1.61 -11.14 -26.58
CA ASN A 253 2.50 -11.06 -25.43
C ASN A 253 2.88 -9.62 -25.04
N ILE A 254 1.90 -8.71 -25.19
CA ILE A 254 1.97 -7.29 -24.84
C ILE A 254 0.80 -7.02 -23.91
N CYS A 255 1.08 -6.90 -22.61
CA CYS A 255 0.13 -6.51 -21.59
C CYS A 255 0.76 -5.47 -20.68
N ASN A 256 -0.04 -4.50 -20.26
CA ASN A 256 0.23 -3.76 -19.03
C ASN A 256 -0.53 -4.43 -17.91
N PHE A 257 0.11 -4.56 -16.76
CA PHE A 257 -0.55 -4.92 -15.54
C PHE A 257 0.09 -4.18 -14.37
N HIS A 258 -0.71 -3.94 -13.34
CA HIS A 258 -0.19 -3.64 -12.01
C HIS A 258 -0.41 -4.85 -11.11
N LEU A 259 0.35 -4.91 -10.04
CA LEU A 259 0.28 -5.95 -9.03
C LEU A 259 -0.55 -5.49 -7.85
N VAL A 260 -1.21 -6.45 -7.21
CA VAL A 260 -2.01 -6.25 -6.01
C VAL A 260 -2.02 -7.55 -5.20
N VAL A 261 -2.34 -7.47 -3.91
CA VAL A 261 -2.55 -8.65 -3.07
C VAL A 261 -4.06 -8.88 -2.92
N LEU A 262 -4.56 -10.01 -3.42
CA LEU A 262 -5.95 -10.43 -3.29
C LEU A 262 -5.98 -11.79 -2.60
N GLY A 263 -6.77 -11.92 -1.54
CA GLY A 263 -6.87 -13.16 -0.77
C GLY A 263 -5.52 -13.67 -0.22
N GLY A 264 -4.52 -12.79 -0.04
CA GLY A 264 -3.17 -13.16 0.39
C GLY A 264 -2.25 -13.65 -0.74
N CYS A 265 -2.74 -13.76 -1.98
CA CYS A 265 -1.97 -14.17 -3.15
C CYS A 265 -1.47 -12.97 -3.96
N LEU A 266 -0.32 -13.13 -4.61
CA LEU A 266 0.14 -12.18 -5.61
C LEU A 266 -0.82 -12.22 -6.81
N SER A 267 -1.32 -11.06 -7.21
CA SER A 267 -2.29 -10.92 -8.29
C SER A 267 -1.82 -9.88 -9.30
N ALA A 268 -2.13 -10.12 -10.58
CA ALA A 268 -1.81 -9.22 -11.68
C ALA A 268 -3.10 -8.77 -12.36
N VAL A 269 -3.27 -7.45 -12.50
CA VAL A 269 -4.49 -6.82 -13.00
C VAL A 269 -4.21 -6.23 -14.38
N VAL A 270 -4.81 -6.82 -15.40
CA VAL A 270 -4.66 -6.40 -16.79
C VAL A 270 -5.88 -5.57 -17.18
N CYS A 271 -5.66 -4.29 -17.45
CA CYS A 271 -6.68 -3.41 -18.00
C CYS A 271 -6.52 -3.35 -19.52
N HIS A 272 -7.57 -3.75 -20.24
CA HIS A 272 -7.63 -3.75 -21.70
C HIS A 272 -8.14 -2.42 -22.25
N ASP A 273 -7.87 -2.14 -23.53
CA ASP A 273 -8.27 -0.90 -24.18
C ASP A 273 -9.80 -0.75 -24.30
N ASP A 274 -10.52 -1.87 -24.34
CA ASP A 274 -11.99 -1.96 -24.34
C ASP A 274 -12.60 -1.71 -22.93
N GLY A 275 -11.77 -1.44 -21.92
CA GLY A 275 -12.21 -1.20 -20.54
C GLY A 275 -12.45 -2.48 -19.73
N LYS A 276 -12.28 -3.66 -20.31
CA LYS A 276 -12.31 -4.94 -19.60
C LYS A 276 -11.13 -5.05 -18.65
N ILE A 277 -11.36 -5.63 -17.47
CA ILE A 277 -10.30 -5.93 -16.51
C ILE A 277 -10.23 -7.44 -16.29
N ASP A 278 -9.07 -8.03 -16.58
CA ASP A 278 -8.76 -9.41 -16.22
C ASP A 278 -7.88 -9.42 -14.97
N ILE A 279 -8.28 -10.19 -13.96
CA ILE A 279 -7.51 -10.36 -12.72
C ILE A 279 -6.98 -11.79 -12.67
N TRP A 280 -5.65 -11.90 -12.66
CA TRP A 280 -4.93 -13.16 -12.53
C TRP A 280 -4.43 -13.30 -11.09
N ILE A 281 -4.55 -14.50 -10.52
CA ILE A 281 -4.09 -14.83 -9.16
C ILE A 281 -3.08 -15.97 -9.25
N MET A 282 -1.92 -15.79 -8.60
CA MET A 282 -0.92 -16.84 -8.43
C MET A 282 -1.29 -17.68 -7.20
N LYS A 283 -1.90 -18.84 -7.43
CA LYS A 283 -2.38 -19.71 -6.34
C LYS A 283 -1.23 -20.33 -5.55
N GLU A 284 -0.12 -20.65 -6.22
CA GLU A 284 1.10 -21.16 -5.62
C GLU A 284 2.25 -20.20 -5.89
N TYR A 285 2.72 -19.55 -4.82
CA TYR A 285 3.71 -18.48 -4.94
C TYR A 285 5.00 -18.97 -5.60
N GLY A 286 5.39 -18.34 -6.70
CA GLY A 286 6.60 -18.65 -7.47
C GLY A 286 6.41 -19.67 -8.60
N SER A 287 5.26 -20.34 -8.70
CA SER A 287 4.94 -21.22 -9.84
C SER A 287 4.14 -20.45 -10.90
N LYS A 288 4.60 -20.52 -12.15
CA LYS A 288 3.89 -19.92 -13.29
C LYS A 288 2.64 -20.67 -13.68
N GLU A 289 2.66 -21.98 -13.58
CA GLU A 289 1.52 -22.85 -13.87
C GLU A 289 0.34 -22.55 -12.95
N SER A 290 0.61 -21.95 -11.78
CA SER A 290 -0.40 -21.59 -10.79
C SER A 290 -1.15 -20.29 -11.08
N TRP A 291 -0.77 -19.53 -12.13
CA TRP A 291 -1.50 -18.33 -12.52
C TRP A 291 -2.85 -18.71 -13.12
N THR A 292 -3.93 -18.38 -12.41
CA THR A 292 -5.30 -18.58 -12.88
C THR A 292 -5.98 -17.24 -13.10
N LYS A 293 -6.74 -17.11 -14.20
CA LYS A 293 -7.61 -15.94 -14.42
C LYS A 293 -8.90 -16.17 -13.63
N GLU A 294 -9.03 -15.49 -12.49
CA GLU A 294 -10.12 -15.72 -11.55
C GLU A 294 -11.30 -14.78 -11.79
N TYR A 295 -11.02 -13.53 -12.15
CA TYR A 295 -12.06 -12.52 -12.34
C TYR A 295 -11.93 -11.84 -13.69
N VAL A 296 -13.10 -11.56 -14.27
CA VAL A 296 -13.27 -10.81 -15.51
C VAL A 296 -14.34 -9.76 -15.26
N ILE A 297 -13.92 -8.51 -15.14
CA ILE A 297 -14.81 -7.38 -14.84
C ILE A 297 -15.12 -6.64 -16.15
N GLY A 298 -16.41 -6.57 -16.51
CA GLY A 298 -16.91 -5.93 -17.74
C GLY A 298 -17.06 -4.41 -17.66
N GLU A 299 -17.30 -3.79 -18.83
CA GLU A 299 -17.34 -2.33 -19.04
C GLU A 299 -18.49 -1.59 -18.32
N SER A 300 -19.49 -2.29 -17.77
CA SER A 300 -20.86 -1.78 -17.55
C SER A 300 -21.00 -0.50 -16.70
N LEU A 301 -20.05 -0.16 -15.82
CA LEU A 301 -20.04 1.10 -15.06
C LEU A 301 -19.03 2.14 -15.51
N PHE A 302 -18.11 1.78 -16.41
CA PHE A 302 -17.11 2.72 -16.88
C PHE A 302 -17.77 3.91 -17.60
N ARG A 303 -18.85 3.67 -18.36
CA ARG A 303 -19.54 4.73 -19.11
C ARG A 303 -20.27 5.72 -18.22
N SER A 304 -21.07 5.25 -17.25
CA SER A 304 -21.90 6.13 -16.41
C SER A 304 -21.10 7.01 -15.44
N LEU A 305 -19.96 6.53 -14.94
CA LEU A 305 -19.10 7.31 -14.03
C LEU A 305 -18.14 8.25 -14.78
N SER A 306 -17.84 7.97 -16.06
CA SER A 306 -16.92 8.76 -16.88
C SER A 306 -17.45 10.12 -17.31
N GLU A 307 -18.77 10.38 -17.18
CA GLU A 307 -19.40 11.65 -17.54
C GLU A 307 -19.05 12.80 -16.56
N ARG A 308 -18.50 12.50 -15.38
CA ARG A 308 -17.97 13.50 -14.44
C ARG A 308 -16.56 13.96 -14.82
N ARG A 309 -16.39 14.51 -16.02
CA ARG A 309 -15.13 15.11 -16.48
C ARG A 309 -14.93 16.50 -15.88
N ASN A 310 -14.30 16.58 -14.72
CA ASN A 310 -13.58 17.80 -14.34
C ASN A 310 -12.09 17.62 -14.69
N ALA A 311 -11.45 18.65 -15.23
CA ALA A 311 -10.03 18.61 -15.60
C ALA A 311 -9.18 18.10 -14.43
N ARG A 312 -8.30 17.12 -14.71
CA ARG A 312 -7.38 16.57 -13.71
C ARG A 312 -6.54 17.71 -13.11
N PRO A 313 -6.45 17.84 -11.78
CA PRO A 313 -5.52 18.77 -11.18
C PRO A 313 -4.08 18.37 -11.55
N SER A 314 -3.26 19.33 -11.98
CA SER A 314 -1.83 19.15 -12.25
C SER A 314 -1.02 19.02 -10.93
N SER A 315 -1.43 18.13 -10.02
CA SER A 315 -0.79 17.96 -8.70
C SER A 315 0.31 16.89 -8.70
N ARG A 316 1.19 16.91 -7.69
CA ARG A 316 2.34 15.99 -7.58
C ARG A 316 1.94 14.57 -7.20
N ILE A 317 0.86 14.36 -6.44
CA ILE A 317 0.32 13.00 -6.19
C ILE A 317 -0.10 12.32 -7.50
N TRP A 318 -0.61 13.06 -8.48
CA TRP A 318 -1.03 12.53 -9.78
C TRP A 318 0.10 12.46 -10.82
N LYS A 319 1.30 12.96 -10.49
CA LYS A 319 2.55 12.67 -11.21
C LYS A 319 3.21 11.37 -10.76
N ARG A 320 2.50 10.57 -9.93
CA ARG A 320 2.92 9.21 -9.58
C ARG A 320 3.13 8.37 -10.85
N PRO A 321 4.28 7.70 -10.98
CA PRO A 321 4.47 6.64 -11.96
C PRO A 321 3.80 5.33 -11.52
N THR A 322 3.43 5.19 -10.23
CA THR A 322 2.83 3.96 -9.65
C THR A 322 1.34 3.80 -9.88
N LEU A 323 0.62 4.83 -10.31
CA LEU A 323 -0.69 4.58 -10.89
C LEU A 323 -0.41 4.18 -12.32
N SER A 324 -0.60 2.89 -12.60
CA SER A 324 -0.85 2.42 -13.95
C SER A 324 -1.67 3.48 -14.65
N LYS A 325 -1.25 3.91 -15.84
CA LYS A 325 -1.98 4.89 -16.67
C LYS A 325 -3.36 4.38 -17.14
N GLY A 326 -3.93 3.41 -16.42
CA GLY A 326 -5.27 2.88 -16.58
C GLY A 326 -6.25 3.63 -15.71
N LYS A 327 -7.50 3.64 -16.15
CA LYS A 327 -8.56 4.47 -15.57
C LYS A 327 -9.11 3.93 -14.25
N ILE A 328 -8.68 2.73 -13.87
CA ILE A 328 -9.17 1.92 -12.76
C ILE A 328 -7.99 1.21 -12.10
N GLN A 329 -7.93 1.27 -10.78
CA GLN A 329 -6.97 0.56 -9.94
C GLN A 329 -7.72 -0.44 -9.05
N VAL A 330 -7.25 -1.68 -9.00
CA VAL A 330 -7.75 -2.68 -8.03
C VAL A 330 -6.95 -2.50 -6.75
N LEU A 331 -7.65 -2.37 -5.62
CA LEU A 331 -7.02 -2.06 -4.33
C LEU A 331 -6.84 -3.30 -3.47
N CYS A 332 -7.92 -4.03 -3.18
CA CYS A 332 -7.90 -5.20 -2.31
C CYS A 332 -9.21 -6.00 -2.40
N SER A 333 -9.20 -7.21 -1.86
CA SER A 333 -10.41 -7.99 -1.58
C SER A 333 -10.97 -7.63 -0.21
N LEU A 334 -12.28 -7.42 -0.14
CA LEU A 334 -13.05 -7.26 1.09
C LEU A 334 -13.45 -8.65 1.64
N ARG A 335 -13.81 -8.71 2.93
CA ARG A 335 -14.15 -9.95 3.63
C ARG A 335 -15.41 -10.62 3.07
N ASN A 336 -16.35 -9.85 2.54
CA ASN A 336 -17.56 -10.35 1.89
C ASN A 336 -17.29 -10.91 0.48
N GLY A 337 -16.03 -11.00 0.04
CA GLY A 337 -15.66 -11.50 -1.28
C GLY A 337 -15.62 -10.42 -2.37
N GLU A 338 -16.10 -9.21 -2.07
CA GLU A 338 -16.10 -8.10 -3.03
C GLU A 338 -14.68 -7.59 -3.29
N ILE A 339 -14.49 -6.99 -4.47
CA ILE A 339 -13.23 -6.38 -4.87
C ILE A 339 -13.38 -4.86 -4.79
N LEU A 340 -12.50 -4.21 -4.04
CA LEU A 340 -12.46 -2.76 -3.94
C LEU A 340 -11.64 -2.17 -5.09
N LEU A 341 -12.22 -1.20 -5.78
CA LEU A 341 -11.69 -0.51 -6.95
C LEU A 341 -11.64 1.00 -6.71
N GLU A 342 -10.62 1.67 -7.24
CA GLU A 342 -10.51 3.12 -7.29
C GLU A 342 -10.47 3.58 -8.76
N TYR A 343 -11.35 4.52 -9.11
CA TYR A 343 -11.37 5.16 -10.42
C TYR A 343 -10.55 6.45 -10.39
N GLU A 344 -10.01 6.86 -11.55
CA GLU A 344 -9.18 8.07 -11.69
C GLU A 344 -9.81 9.36 -11.15
N ASN A 345 -11.14 9.43 -11.06
CA ASN A 345 -11.87 10.57 -10.52
C ASN A 345 -12.02 10.55 -8.99
N GLY A 346 -11.30 9.66 -8.28
CA GLY A 346 -11.41 9.52 -6.82
C GLY A 346 -12.72 8.86 -6.39
N VAL A 347 -13.33 8.03 -7.24
CA VAL A 347 -14.51 7.25 -6.88
C VAL A 347 -14.08 5.86 -6.43
N LEU A 348 -14.47 5.50 -5.20
CA LEU A 348 -14.30 4.16 -4.66
C LEU A 348 -15.55 3.34 -4.94
N VAL A 349 -15.33 2.12 -5.43
CA VAL A 349 -16.40 1.21 -5.84
C VAL A 349 -16.06 -0.20 -5.34
N SER A 350 -17.03 -0.87 -4.75
CA SER A 350 -16.96 -2.30 -4.48
C SER A 350 -17.63 -3.06 -5.61
N TYR A 351 -16.95 -4.08 -6.13
CA TYR A 351 -17.48 -5.01 -7.13
C TYR A 351 -17.85 -6.33 -6.47
N ASN A 352 -19.11 -6.72 -6.57
CA ASN A 352 -19.58 -8.01 -6.10
C ASN A 352 -19.29 -9.08 -7.15
N THR A 353 -18.48 -10.07 -6.79
CA THR A 353 -18.03 -11.12 -7.72
C THR A 353 -19.11 -12.13 -8.05
N GLU A 354 -20.15 -12.25 -7.21
CA GLU A 354 -21.27 -13.19 -7.41
C GLU A 354 -22.38 -12.56 -8.26
N SER A 355 -22.85 -11.36 -7.89
CA SER A 355 -23.90 -10.65 -8.65
C SER A 355 -23.37 -9.91 -9.88
N GLN A 356 -22.05 -9.70 -9.96
CA GLN A 356 -21.38 -8.86 -10.96
C GLN A 356 -21.84 -7.40 -10.96
N GLU A 357 -22.43 -6.96 -9.86
CA GLU A 357 -22.86 -5.59 -9.66
C GLU A 357 -21.74 -4.78 -9.01
N PHE A 358 -21.78 -3.47 -9.23
CA PHE A 358 -20.90 -2.59 -8.49
C PHE A 358 -21.69 -1.59 -7.69
N GLN A 359 -21.12 -1.25 -6.54
CA GLN A 359 -21.71 -0.33 -5.60
C GLN A 359 -20.70 0.76 -5.26
N GLN A 360 -21.11 2.01 -5.43
CA GLN A 360 -20.29 3.15 -5.08
C GLN A 360 -20.21 3.29 -3.56
N LEU A 361 -19.00 3.42 -3.03
CA LEU A 361 -18.76 3.69 -1.63
C LEU A 361 -18.74 5.20 -1.39
N MET A 362 -19.79 5.71 -0.77
CA MET A 362 -19.90 7.12 -0.40
C MET A 362 -19.22 7.33 0.96
N ILE A 363 -18.22 8.21 0.99
CA ILE A 363 -17.53 8.59 2.22
C ILE A 363 -17.66 10.11 2.37
N HIS A 364 -18.22 10.54 3.50
CA HIS A 364 -18.47 11.95 3.76
C HIS A 364 -17.18 12.65 4.21
N GLY A 365 -17.04 13.92 3.81
CA GLY A 365 -15.85 14.71 4.11
C GLY A 365 -14.61 14.32 3.29
N LEU A 366 -14.77 13.49 2.25
CA LEU A 366 -13.68 13.21 1.33
C LEU A 366 -13.33 14.41 0.45
N PRO A 367 -12.05 14.63 0.17
CA PRO A 367 -11.65 15.51 -0.91
C PRO A 367 -12.10 14.92 -2.25
N LYS A 368 -12.30 15.79 -3.24
CA LYS A 368 -12.70 15.38 -4.59
C LYS A 368 -11.67 14.50 -5.30
N TRP A 369 -10.41 14.58 -4.89
CA TRP A 369 -9.29 13.90 -5.53
C TRP A 369 -8.36 13.32 -4.46
N PHE A 370 -8.16 12.01 -4.52
CA PHE A 370 -7.26 11.29 -3.63
C PHE A 370 -6.71 10.05 -4.32
N CYS A 371 -5.63 9.50 -3.78
CA CYS A 371 -5.17 8.16 -4.06
C CYS A 371 -5.31 7.31 -2.79
N THR A 372 -5.78 6.09 -2.95
CA THR A 372 -6.06 5.18 -1.84
C THR A 372 -4.89 4.24 -1.58
N ILE A 373 -4.57 4.07 -0.31
CA ILE A 373 -3.57 3.12 0.19
C ILE A 373 -4.29 2.18 1.14
N VAL A 374 -4.26 0.90 0.83
CA VAL A 374 -4.82 -0.15 1.69
C VAL A 374 -3.98 -0.26 2.96
N HIS A 375 -4.64 -0.22 4.10
CA HIS A 375 -3.99 -0.18 5.41
C HIS A 375 -4.58 -1.22 6.35
N PHE A 376 -3.76 -2.16 6.78
CA PHE A 376 -4.14 -3.12 7.81
C PHE A 376 -3.76 -2.56 9.17
N GLU A 377 -4.75 -2.44 10.05
CA GLU A 377 -4.56 -1.95 11.40
C GLU A 377 -3.66 -2.85 12.23
N THR A 378 -2.86 -2.24 13.11
CA THR A 378 -2.13 -2.98 14.15
C THR A 378 -2.23 -2.29 15.50
N LEU A 379 -2.28 -3.10 16.55
CA LEU A 379 -2.15 -2.60 17.93
C LEU A 379 -0.70 -2.46 18.38
N TYR A 380 0.29 -2.95 17.61
CA TYR A 380 1.69 -2.73 17.95
C TYR A 380 2.01 -1.22 18.00
N PRO A 381 2.41 -0.67 19.16
CA PRO A 381 3.04 0.63 19.19
C PRO A 381 4.30 0.59 18.32
N ALA A 382 4.56 1.64 17.53
CA ALA A 382 5.80 1.74 16.76
C ALA A 382 7.04 1.57 17.67
N ASP A 383 6.93 2.07 18.89
CA ASP A 383 7.91 2.02 19.96
C ASP A 383 8.10 0.60 20.54
N VAL A 384 7.06 -0.24 20.54
CA VAL A 384 7.18 -1.66 20.94
C VAL A 384 7.72 -2.50 19.80
N ILE A 385 7.44 -2.16 18.54
CA ILE A 385 8.11 -2.78 17.38
C ILE A 385 9.62 -2.58 17.45
N LEU A 386 10.07 -1.40 17.91
CA LEU A 386 11.49 -1.15 18.17
C LEU A 386 12.02 -1.90 19.39
N GLN A 387 11.21 -2.11 20.45
CA GLN A 387 11.63 -2.84 21.65
C GLN A 387 11.61 -4.37 21.49
N MET A 388 10.82 -4.93 20.56
CA MET A 388 10.84 -6.36 20.22
C MET A 388 12.05 -6.77 19.38
N GLN A 389 12.94 -5.83 19.07
CA GLN A 389 14.17 -6.02 18.29
C GLN A 389 15.45 -5.80 19.13
N LEU A 390 15.29 -5.69 20.45
CA LEU A 390 16.34 -5.74 21.47
C LEU A 390 16.11 -6.99 22.33
#